data_AF-A0A419GMB2-F1
#
_entry.id   AF-A0A419GMB2-F1
#
_cell.length_a   1.000
_cell.length_b   1.000
_cell.length_c   1.000
_cell.angle_alpha   90.00
_cell.angle_beta   90.00
_cell.angle_gamma   90.00
#
_symmetry.space_group_name_H-M   'P 1'
#
loop_
_entity.id
_entity.type
_entity.pdbx_description
1 polymer ?
#
loop_
_entity_poly.entity_id
_entity_poly.type
_entity_poly.pdbx_seq_one_letter_code
_entity_poly.pdbx_strand_id
1 'polypeptide(L)'
;MALFRERHLPGRAAAMAECERRLEALAARPGGLLGRSCSGTLAAGGKRLRPLLVFLSARHGAPPDEKVFAAAVAVELVHMATLVHDDVLDRAELRRGRPTLYARHGAGVSAAAGDYLFATAFRVLAAAGSRPAA
;
A
#
# COMPACT_ATOMS: atom_id res chain seq x y z
N MET A 1 9.30 -9.15 15.96
CA MET A 1 8.11 -9.42 15.13
C MET A 1 7.09 -10.24 15.93
N ALA A 2 6.53 -9.69 17.01
CA ALA A 2 5.72 -10.49 17.96
C ALA A 2 4.57 -9.70 18.61
N LEU A 3 3.87 -8.84 17.85
CA LEU A 3 2.86 -7.95 18.46
C LEU A 3 1.41 -8.42 18.32
N PHE A 4 1.09 -9.42 17.51
CA PHE A 4 -0.27 -9.98 17.48
C PHE A 4 -0.20 -11.46 17.09
N ARG A 5 -0.55 -12.38 18.00
CA ARG A 5 -0.61 -13.85 17.76
C ARG A 5 -2.02 -14.30 17.37
N GLU A 6 -2.18 -15.35 16.56
CA GLU A 6 -3.42 -15.73 15.86
C GLU A 6 -4.64 -15.97 16.75
N ARG A 7 -4.38 -16.13 18.05
CA ARG A 7 -5.32 -16.61 19.06
C ARG A 7 -6.56 -15.74 19.29
N HIS A 8 -6.65 -14.54 18.73
CA HIS A 8 -7.72 -13.58 19.07
C HIS A 8 -8.57 -13.13 17.87
N LEU A 9 -8.15 -13.40 16.62
CA LEU A 9 -8.87 -12.99 15.41
C LEU A 9 -8.58 -13.97 14.24
N PRO A 10 -9.40 -15.02 14.07
CA PRO A 10 -9.20 -16.00 12.99
C PRO A 10 -9.29 -15.34 11.61
N GLY A 11 -8.50 -15.84 10.64
CA GLY A 11 -8.51 -15.35 9.25
C GLY A 11 -7.70 -14.08 8.97
N ARG A 12 -7.22 -13.37 10.00
CA ARG A 12 -6.44 -12.12 9.82
C ARG A 12 -5.13 -12.31 9.05
N ALA A 13 -4.44 -13.44 9.25
CA ALA A 13 -3.18 -13.72 8.57
C ALA A 13 -3.42 -13.91 7.07
N ALA A 14 -4.51 -14.60 6.71
CA ALA A 14 -4.95 -14.76 5.33
C ALA A 14 -5.38 -13.41 4.71
N ALA A 15 -6.11 -12.58 5.45
CA ALA A 15 -6.51 -11.24 4.99
C ALA A 15 -5.29 -10.33 4.75
N MET A 16 -4.31 -10.32 5.66
CA MET A 16 -3.05 -9.58 5.48
C MET A 16 -2.25 -10.11 4.28
N ALA A 17 -2.17 -11.43 4.10
CA ALA A 17 -1.48 -12.02 2.96
C ALA A 17 -2.15 -11.68 1.62
N GLU A 18 -3.49 -11.66 1.57
CA GLU A 18 -4.24 -11.20 0.40
C GLU A 18 -4.03 -9.70 0.14
N CYS A 19 -4.02 -8.88 1.19
CA CYS A 19 -3.71 -7.46 1.06
C CYS A 19 -2.31 -7.24 0.47
N GLU A 20 -1.30 -7.98 0.93
CA GLU A 20 0.07 -7.87 0.42
C GLU A 20 0.12 -8.27 -1.07
N ARG A 21 -0.50 -9.39 -1.46
CA ARG A 21 -0.61 -9.80 -2.87
C ARG A 21 -1.21 -8.72 -3.77
N ARG A 22 -2.29 -8.08 -3.31
CA ARG A 22 -2.94 -7.00 -4.06
C ARG A 22 -2.02 -5.79 -4.19
N LEU A 23 -1.31 -5.40 -3.13
CA LEU A 23 -0.33 -4.31 -3.15
C LEU A 23 0.80 -4.60 -4.14
N GLU A 24 1.36 -5.82 -4.11
CA GLU A 24 2.43 -6.25 -5.02
C GLU A 24 1.99 -6.17 -6.49
N ALA A 25 0.81 -6.72 -6.80
CA ALA A 25 0.26 -6.69 -8.15
C ALA A 25 0.04 -5.25 -8.65
N LEU A 26 -0.52 -4.38 -7.81
CA LEU A 26 -0.80 -2.98 -8.16
C LEU A 26 0.48 -2.16 -8.33
N ALA A 27 1.49 -2.39 -7.50
CA ALA A 27 2.78 -1.71 -7.57
C ALA A 27 3.58 -2.12 -8.83
N ALA A 28 3.50 -3.39 -9.23
CA ALA A 28 4.21 -3.90 -10.42
C ALA A 28 3.53 -3.52 -11.75
N ARG A 29 2.22 -3.24 -11.73
CA ARG A 29 1.38 -3.05 -12.93
C ARG A 29 1.85 -2.02 -13.97
N PRO A 30 2.43 -0.85 -13.64
CA PRO A 30 2.85 0.09 -14.69
C PRO A 30 4.09 -0.40 -15.45
N GLY A 31 4.79 -1.43 -14.95
CA GLY A 31 5.98 -1.99 -15.60
C GLY A 31 7.14 -0.99 -15.69
N GLY A 32 8.18 -1.37 -16.43
CA GLY A 32 9.33 -0.49 -16.69
C GLY A 32 9.99 0.06 -15.43
N LEU A 33 10.51 1.29 -15.50
CA LEU A 33 11.13 1.94 -14.34
C LEU A 33 10.09 2.28 -13.26
N LEU A 34 8.91 2.78 -13.64
CA LEU A 34 7.88 3.20 -12.70
C LEU A 34 7.39 2.04 -11.81
N GLY A 35 7.15 0.87 -12.40
CA GLY A 35 6.75 -0.34 -11.67
C GLY A 35 7.86 -0.82 -10.73
N ARG A 36 9.11 -0.85 -11.19
CA ARG A 36 10.26 -1.19 -10.33
C ARG A 36 10.41 -0.21 -9.16
N SER A 37 10.15 1.07 -9.37
CA SER A 37 10.16 2.10 -8.32
C SER A 37 9.07 1.84 -7.29
N CYS A 38 7.83 1.61 -7.72
CA CYS A 38 6.70 1.33 -6.82
C CYS A 38 6.91 0.02 -6.03
N SER A 39 7.31 -1.06 -6.72
CA SER A 39 7.63 -2.34 -6.08
C SER A 39 8.81 -2.22 -5.12
N GLY A 40 9.81 -1.40 -5.44
CA GLY A 40 10.94 -1.11 -4.55
C GLY A 40 10.49 -0.43 -3.24
N THR A 41 9.58 0.54 -3.33
CA THR A 41 8.98 1.18 -2.16
C THR A 41 8.23 0.18 -1.28
N LEU A 42 7.48 -0.74 -1.90
CA LEU A 42 6.76 -1.80 -1.16
C LEU A 42 7.74 -2.77 -0.47
N ALA A 43 8.78 -3.20 -1.20
CA ALA A 43 9.79 -4.16 -0.76
C ALA A 43 10.75 -3.60 0.31
N ALA A 44 10.88 -2.27 0.42
CA ALA A 44 11.53 -1.63 1.58
C ALA A 44 10.81 -1.94 2.91
N GLY A 45 9.62 -2.53 2.82
CA GLY A 45 8.91 -3.18 3.91
C GLY A 45 8.18 -2.20 4.82
N GLY A 46 7.64 -2.72 5.90
CA GLY A 46 6.85 -1.96 6.85
C GLY A 46 6.11 -2.89 7.80
N LYS A 47 5.57 -2.33 8.87
CA LYS A 47 4.79 -3.11 9.85
C LYS A 47 3.35 -3.38 9.38
N ARG A 48 2.93 -2.79 8.25
CA ARG A 48 1.56 -2.84 7.71
C ARG A 48 0.47 -2.57 8.76
N LEU A 49 0.74 -1.61 9.66
CA LEU A 49 -0.19 -1.27 10.75
C LEU A 49 -1.49 -0.69 10.22
N ARG A 50 -1.46 0.06 9.11
CA ARG A 50 -2.65 0.70 8.55
C ARG A 50 -3.64 -0.33 7.96
N PRO A 51 -3.23 -1.25 7.06
CA PRO A 51 -4.09 -2.38 6.66
C PRO A 51 -4.61 -3.18 7.83
N LEU A 52 -3.74 -3.48 8.81
CA LEU A 52 -4.14 -4.24 9.99
C LEU A 52 -5.27 -3.52 10.74
N LEU A 53 -5.13 -2.22 11.01
CA LEU A 53 -6.17 -1.44 11.67
C LEU A 53 -7.49 -1.45 10.89
N VAL A 54 -7.45 -1.38 9.55
CA VAL A 54 -8.67 -1.49 8.72
C VAL A 54 -9.37 -2.84 8.95
N PHE A 55 -8.62 -3.95 8.92
CA PHE A 55 -9.20 -5.27 9.17
C PHE A 55 -9.70 -5.44 10.62
N LEU A 56 -9.03 -4.82 11.60
CA LEU A 56 -9.46 -4.83 13.00
C LEU A 56 -10.73 -4.00 13.24
N SER A 57 -10.93 -2.93 12.46
CA SER A 57 -12.10 -2.07 12.52
C SER A 57 -13.28 -2.58 11.70
N ALA A 58 -13.06 -3.55 10.81
CA ALA A 58 -14.14 -4.20 10.07
C ALA A 58 -15.05 -5.02 11.00
N ARG A 59 -16.32 -5.22 10.59
CA ARG A 59 -17.34 -5.90 11.41
C ARG A 59 -16.84 -7.23 11.97
N HIS A 60 -16.82 -7.32 13.30
CA HIS A 60 -16.42 -8.53 14.01
C HIS A 60 -17.29 -9.72 13.63
N GLY A 61 -16.67 -10.88 13.38
CA GLY A 61 -17.37 -12.14 13.10
C GLY A 61 -17.70 -12.42 11.63
N ALA A 62 -17.44 -11.49 10.71
CA ALA A 62 -17.59 -11.72 9.27
C ALA A 62 -16.22 -11.67 8.56
N PRO A 63 -15.99 -12.49 7.53
CA PRO A 63 -14.85 -12.32 6.64
C PRO A 63 -14.83 -10.92 6.00
N PRO A 64 -13.66 -10.29 5.79
CA PRO A 64 -13.55 -9.03 5.08
C PRO A 64 -14.17 -9.11 3.69
N ASP A 65 -15.07 -8.19 3.35
CA ASP A 65 -15.61 -8.04 2.01
C ASP A 65 -14.67 -7.21 1.11
N GLU A 66 -15.03 -7.06 -0.16
CA GLU A 66 -14.23 -6.30 -1.12
C GLU A 66 -14.04 -4.82 -0.72
N LYS A 67 -15.00 -4.22 0.01
CA LYS A 67 -14.86 -2.83 0.47
C LYS A 67 -13.80 -2.72 1.57
N VAL A 68 -13.76 -3.70 2.48
CA VAL A 68 -12.73 -3.76 3.52
C VAL A 68 -11.34 -3.97 2.89
N PHE A 69 -11.22 -4.88 1.92
CA PHE A 69 -9.95 -5.08 1.21
C PHE A 69 -9.53 -3.84 0.42
N ALA A 70 -10.45 -3.19 -0.30
CA ALA A 70 -10.17 -1.96 -1.03
C ALA A 70 -9.70 -0.85 -0.10
N ALA A 71 -10.32 -0.69 1.07
CA ALA A 71 -9.88 0.27 2.08
C ALA A 71 -8.48 -0.06 2.64
N ALA A 72 -8.21 -1.32 2.95
CA ALA A 72 -6.92 -1.77 3.49
C ALA A 72 -5.77 -1.56 2.47
N VAL A 73 -6.01 -1.88 1.21
CA VAL A 73 -5.05 -1.66 0.12
C VAL A 73 -4.86 -0.17 -0.14
N ALA A 74 -5.94 0.59 -0.25
CA ALA A 74 -5.88 2.02 -0.55
C ALA A 74 -5.14 2.81 0.54
N VAL A 75 -5.36 2.51 1.82
CA VAL A 75 -4.68 3.23 2.91
C VAL A 75 -3.16 2.99 2.92
N GLU A 76 -2.70 1.80 2.54
CA GLU A 76 -1.26 1.53 2.44
C GLU A 76 -0.66 2.11 1.15
N LEU A 77 -1.40 2.13 0.04
CA LEU A 77 -0.96 2.83 -1.18
C LEU A 77 -0.80 4.33 -0.94
N VAL A 78 -1.75 4.97 -0.25
CA VAL A 78 -1.62 6.38 0.15
C VAL A 78 -0.41 6.56 1.06
N HIS A 79 -0.21 5.67 2.05
CA HIS A 79 0.97 5.73 2.91
C HIS A 79 2.28 5.65 2.12
N MET A 80 2.38 4.75 1.15
CA MET A 80 3.56 4.63 0.29
C MET A 80 3.75 5.88 -0.57
N ALA A 81 2.68 6.44 -1.13
CA ALA A 81 2.73 7.66 -1.90
C ALA A 81 3.26 8.84 -1.07
N THR A 82 2.77 9.02 0.16
CA THR A 82 3.25 10.11 1.02
C THR A 82 4.73 9.93 1.36
N LEU A 83 5.20 8.71 1.65
CA LEU A 83 6.63 8.48 1.91
C LEU A 83 7.53 8.90 0.74
N VAL A 84 7.10 8.60 -0.50
CA VAL A 84 7.86 8.96 -1.70
C VAL A 84 7.82 10.47 -1.93
N HIS A 85 6.68 11.12 -1.73
CA HIS A 85 6.57 12.58 -1.85
C HIS A 85 7.35 13.31 -0.75
N ASP A 86 7.32 12.82 0.49
CA ASP A 86 8.14 13.35 1.59
C ASP A 86 9.63 13.28 1.23
N ASP A 87 10.11 12.16 0.68
CA ASP A 87 11.51 12.03 0.24
C ASP A 87 11.90 13.06 -0.84
N VAL A 88 10.96 13.46 -1.70
CA VAL A 88 11.19 14.51 -2.71
C VAL A 88 11.23 15.89 -2.07
N LEU A 89 10.27 16.20 -1.18
CA LEU A 89 10.19 17.49 -0.49
C LEU A 89 11.42 17.72 0.40
N ASP A 90 11.82 16.67 1.13
CA ASP A 90 12.96 16.70 2.05
C ASP A 90 14.30 16.54 1.33
N ARG A 91 14.29 16.23 0.02
CA ARG A 91 15.47 15.82 -0.75
C ARG A 91 16.26 14.72 -0.03
N ALA A 92 15.54 13.79 0.60
CA ALA A 92 16.12 12.79 1.48
C ALA A 92 16.99 11.80 0.70
N GLU A 93 18.24 11.60 1.12
CA GLU A 93 19.13 10.61 0.49
C GLU A 93 18.85 9.19 0.96
N LEU A 94 18.43 9.02 2.22
CA LEU A 94 18.23 7.72 2.87
C LEU A 94 16.88 7.62 3.57
N ARG A 95 16.28 6.42 3.51
CA ARG A 95 15.13 6.02 4.34
C ARG A 95 15.36 4.61 4.88
N ARG A 96 15.31 4.46 6.21
CA ARG A 96 15.59 3.19 6.92
C ARG A 96 16.93 2.55 6.51
N GLY A 97 17.96 3.38 6.33
CA GLY A 97 19.30 2.94 5.94
C GLY A 97 19.43 2.49 4.48
N ARG A 98 18.43 2.74 3.62
CA ARG A 98 18.49 2.45 2.18
C ARG A 98 18.35 3.74 1.36
N PRO A 99 19.00 3.86 0.19
CA PRO A 99 18.80 4.99 -0.71
C PRO A 99 17.33 5.18 -1.06
N THR A 100 16.84 6.41 -0.98
CA THR A 100 15.47 6.76 -1.39
C THR A 100 15.31 6.67 -2.90
N LEU A 101 14.06 6.71 -3.37
CA LEU A 101 13.80 6.82 -4.80
C LEU A 101 14.35 8.14 -5.37
N TYR A 102 14.25 9.22 -4.59
CA TYR A 102 14.82 10.53 -4.92
C TYR A 102 16.33 10.45 -5.11
N ALA A 103 17.05 9.81 -4.19
CA ALA A 103 18.50 9.65 -4.29
C ALA A 103 18.92 8.85 -5.54
N ARG A 104 18.11 7.86 -5.94
CA ARG A 104 18.46 6.95 -7.04
C ARG A 104 18.07 7.46 -8.43
N HIS A 105 16.94 8.15 -8.54
CA HIS A 105 16.31 8.50 -9.83
C HIS A 105 15.84 9.95 -9.92
N GLY A 106 16.09 10.76 -8.88
CA GLY A 106 15.72 12.16 -8.83
C GLY A 106 14.25 12.42 -8.55
N ALA A 107 13.89 13.71 -8.52
CA ALA A 107 12.57 14.19 -8.18
C ALA A 107 11.48 13.74 -9.17
N GLY A 108 11.76 13.76 -10.48
CA GLY A 108 10.75 13.47 -11.51
C GLY A 108 10.21 12.03 -11.45
N VAL A 109 11.11 11.04 -11.38
CA VAL A 109 10.70 9.62 -11.24
C VAL A 109 10.01 9.38 -9.90
N SER A 110 10.46 10.07 -8.85
CA SER A 110 9.88 9.94 -7.52
C SER A 110 8.46 10.49 -7.44
N ALA A 111 8.24 11.71 -7.96
CA ALA A 111 6.91 12.29 -8.06
C ALA A 111 5.97 11.41 -8.88
N ALA A 112 6.40 10.94 -10.05
CA ALA A 112 5.59 10.04 -10.88
C ALA A 112 5.21 8.73 -10.17
N ALA A 113 6.11 8.16 -9.36
CA ALA A 113 5.82 6.98 -8.55
C ALA A 113 4.81 7.26 -7.43
N GLY A 114 4.97 8.39 -6.73
CA GLY A 114 4.01 8.81 -5.71
C GLY A 114 2.62 9.08 -6.29
N ASP A 115 2.54 9.81 -7.39
CA ASP A 115 1.30 10.10 -8.12
C ASP A 115 0.61 8.82 -8.60
N TYR A 116 1.37 7.87 -9.17
CA TYR A 116 0.82 6.58 -9.59
C TYR A 116 0.21 5.81 -8.42
N LEU A 117 0.92 5.72 -7.29
CA LEU A 117 0.44 5.03 -6.08
C LEU A 117 -0.81 5.70 -5.52
N PHE A 118 -0.81 7.04 -5.46
CA PHE A 118 -1.94 7.83 -4.99
C PHE A 118 -3.17 7.64 -5.89
N ALA A 119 -3.04 7.83 -7.20
CA ALA A 119 -4.12 7.62 -8.15
C ALA A 119 -4.64 6.17 -8.13
N THR A 120 -3.75 5.18 -7.94
CA THR A 120 -4.12 3.77 -7.81
C THR A 120 -4.96 3.52 -6.55
N ALA A 121 -4.68 4.19 -5.43
CA ALA A 121 -5.50 4.09 -4.23
C ALA A 121 -6.94 4.53 -4.49
N PHE A 122 -7.13 5.69 -5.13
CA PHE A 122 -8.47 6.17 -5.49
C PHE A 122 -9.17 5.28 -6.50
N ARG A 123 -8.44 4.73 -7.49
CA ARG A 123 -9.00 3.77 -8.44
C ARG A 123 -9.52 2.50 -7.75
N VAL A 124 -8.80 2.00 -6.76
CA VAL A 124 -9.22 0.84 -5.95
C VAL A 124 -10.49 1.16 -5.16
N LEU A 125 -10.55 2.31 -4.50
CA LEU A 125 -11.74 2.75 -3.75
C LEU A 125 -12.96 2.95 -4.66
N ALA A 126 -12.76 3.59 -5.81
CA ALA A 126 -13.82 3.85 -6.77
C ALA A 126 -14.45 2.55 -7.28
N ALA A 127 -13.62 1.56 -7.65
CA ALA A 127 -14.08 0.26 -8.12
C ALA A 127 -14.91 -0.51 -7.08
N ALA A 128 -14.56 -0.41 -5.79
CA ALA A 128 -15.31 -1.05 -4.70
C ALA A 128 -16.59 -0.28 -4.30
N GLY A 129 -16.64 1.02 -4.58
CA GLY A 129 -17.78 1.90 -4.28
C GLY A 129 -18.87 1.90 -5.36
N SER A 130 -18.51 1.58 -6.61
CA SER A 130 -19.47 1.46 -7.71
C SER A 130 -20.42 0.27 -7.49
N ARG A 131 -21.69 0.56 -7.18
CA ARG A 131 -22.79 -0.42 -7.33
C ARG A 131 -22.83 -0.86 -8.81
N PRO A 132 -23.04 -2.15 -9.13
CA PRO A 132 -23.47 -2.49 -10.47
C PRO A 132 -24.76 -1.71 -10.75
N ALA A 133 -24.86 -1.10 -11.93
CA ALA A 133 -26.08 -0.45 -12.39
C ALA A 133 -27.22 -1.45 -12.25
N ALA A 134 -28.25 -1.06 -11.50
CA ALA A 134 -29.47 -1.85 -11.32
C ALA A 134 -30.27 -1.88 -12.62
#